data_AF-A0A0J0XCK7-F1
#
_entry.id   AF-A0A0J0XCK7-F1
#
_cell.length_a   1.000
_cell.length_b   1.000
_cell.length_c   1.000
_cell.angle_alpha   90.00
_cell.angle_beta   90.00
_cell.angle_gamma   90.00
#
_symmetry.space_group_name_H-M   'P 1'
#
loop_
_entity.id
_entity.type
_entity.pdbx_description
1 polymer ?
#
loop_
_entity_poly.entity_id
_entity_poly.type
_entity_poly.pdbx_seq_one_letter_code
_entity_poly.pdbx_strand_id
1 'polypeptide(L)'
;MTWSEYLAMRKRRRQWSTLTTIPTSIGGLMAGASYCAQHSMTAEGATIFGLDPMIMYGAGTVGAMALGYLVGPAIGNTVFSLTHPKLSKGNPSPLEVMDREFFTRIKERRADPSRQSVNNPAPDYYGEKIVSLQAYRRWLKDQKAYERKVAHGVPEDE
;
A
#
# COMPACT_ATOMS: atom_id res chain seq x y z
N MET A 1 12.60 -12.95 -16.46
CA MET A 1 12.98 -11.96 -15.43
C MET A 1 13.70 -12.70 -14.31
N THR A 2 14.81 -12.17 -13.80
CA THR A 2 15.53 -12.80 -12.67
C THR A 2 14.83 -12.48 -11.34
N TRP A 3 15.07 -13.28 -10.29
CA TRP A 3 14.46 -13.07 -8.97
C TRP A 3 14.89 -11.75 -8.31
N SER A 4 16.12 -11.31 -8.52
CA SER A 4 16.61 -10.03 -8.01
C SER A 4 15.89 -8.85 -8.67
N GLU A 5 15.72 -8.90 -10.00
CA GLU A 5 14.96 -7.90 -10.76
C GLU A 5 13.49 -7.87 -10.33
N TYR A 6 12.85 -9.03 -10.19
CA TYR A 6 11.47 -9.15 -9.73
C TYR A 6 11.26 -8.45 -8.38
N LEU A 7 12.07 -8.79 -7.38
CA LEU A 7 11.94 -8.23 -6.03
C LEU A 7 12.25 -6.72 -6.01
N ALA A 8 13.20 -6.27 -6.83
CA ALA A 8 13.46 -4.85 -7.03
C ALA A 8 12.27 -4.14 -7.68
N MET A 9 11.59 -4.75 -8.65
CA MET A 9 10.36 -4.21 -9.25
C MET A 9 9.22 -4.13 -8.26
N ARG A 10 9.04 -5.16 -7.42
CA ARG A 10 8.04 -5.16 -6.34
C ARG A 10 8.26 -3.99 -5.38
N LYS A 11 9.51 -3.72 -5.01
CA LYS A 11 9.89 -2.54 -4.21
C LYS A 11 9.51 -1.24 -4.93
N ARG A 12 9.91 -1.09 -6.20
CA ARG A 12 9.62 0.11 -7.00
C ARG A 12 8.13 0.36 -7.13
N ARG A 13 7.31 -0.66 -7.42
CA ARG A 13 5.85 -0.54 -7.53
C ARG A 13 5.23 0.04 -6.26
N ARG A 14 5.65 -0.45 -5.08
CA ARG A 14 5.21 0.11 -3.79
C ARG A 14 5.67 1.55 -3.61
N GLN A 15 6.92 1.86 -3.97
CA GLN A 15 7.45 3.22 -3.90
C GLN A 15 6.68 4.19 -4.81
N TRP A 16 6.35 3.82 -6.04
CA TRP A 16 5.53 4.64 -6.93
C TRP A 16 4.14 4.93 -6.35
N SER A 17 3.50 3.91 -5.77
CA SER A 17 2.21 4.06 -5.10
C SER A 17 2.28 4.99 -3.88
N THR A 18 3.37 4.97 -3.11
CA THR A 18 3.53 5.87 -1.95
C THR A 18 4.02 7.26 -2.34
N LEU A 19 4.88 7.38 -3.36
CA LEU A 19 5.42 8.67 -3.79
C LEU A 19 4.37 9.53 -4.48
N THR A 20 3.42 8.92 -5.18
CA THR A 20 2.35 9.65 -5.88
C THR A 20 1.28 10.22 -4.96
N THR A 21 1.17 9.76 -3.70
CA THR A 21 0.23 10.35 -2.74
C THR A 21 0.58 11.80 -2.42
N ILE A 22 1.87 12.14 -2.37
CA ILE A 22 2.34 13.49 -2.04
C ILE A 22 1.88 14.53 -3.08
N PRO A 23 2.24 14.41 -4.38
CA PRO A 23 1.84 15.39 -5.38
C PRO A 23 0.33 15.40 -5.63
N THR A 24 -0.37 14.26 -5.45
CA THR A 24 -1.83 14.20 -5.62
C THR A 24 -2.57 14.83 -4.45
N SER A 25 -2.05 14.71 -3.21
CA SER A 25 -2.57 15.44 -2.05
C SER A 25 -2.35 16.95 -2.21
N ILE A 26 -1.15 17.36 -2.66
CA ILE A 26 -0.85 18.77 -2.94
C ILE A 26 -1.75 19.29 -4.06
N GLY A 27 -1.92 18.52 -5.14
CA GLY A 27 -2.82 18.86 -6.24
C GLY A 27 -4.27 19.01 -5.79
N GLY A 28 -4.76 18.11 -4.93
CA GLY A 28 -6.08 18.21 -4.31
C GLY A 28 -6.23 19.44 -3.42
N LEU A 29 -5.21 19.76 -2.62
CA LEU A 29 -5.16 20.99 -1.81
C LEU A 29 -5.19 22.23 -2.70
N MET A 30 -4.36 22.29 -3.74
CA MET A 30 -4.30 23.43 -4.65
C MET A 30 -5.62 23.63 -5.39
N ALA A 31 -6.26 22.55 -5.85
CA ALA A 31 -7.57 22.60 -6.49
C ALA A 31 -8.67 23.06 -5.53
N GLY A 32 -8.65 22.57 -4.28
CA GLY A 32 -9.57 23.03 -3.23
C GLY A 32 -9.38 24.51 -2.91
N ALA A 33 -8.12 24.94 -2.73
CA ALA A 33 -7.77 26.33 -2.45
C ALA A 33 -8.13 27.26 -3.61
N SER A 34 -7.89 26.86 -4.87
CA SER A 34 -8.27 27.67 -6.04
C SER A 34 -9.79 27.78 -6.17
N TYR A 35 -10.53 26.70 -5.90
CA TYR A 35 -11.98 26.74 -5.87
C TYR A 35 -12.50 27.70 -4.80
N CYS A 36 -11.92 27.65 -3.59
CA CYS A 36 -12.28 28.55 -2.50
C CYS A 36 -11.95 30.00 -2.83
N ALA A 37 -10.77 30.30 -3.37
CA ALA A 37 -10.36 31.65 -3.73
C ALA A 37 -11.32 32.30 -4.76
N GLN A 38 -11.90 31.49 -5.65
CA GLN A 38 -12.81 31.97 -6.69
C GLN A 38 -14.24 32.21 -6.16
N HIS A 39 -14.67 31.51 -5.10
CA HIS A 39 -16.03 31.58 -4.55
C HIS A 39 -16.14 32.33 -3.21
N SER A 40 -15.04 32.54 -2.49
CA SER A 40 -15.02 33.31 -1.24
C SER A 40 -15.30 34.79 -1.45
N MET A 41 -15.06 35.32 -2.67
CA MET A 41 -15.28 36.72 -3.04
C MET A 41 -16.77 37.05 -3.31
N THR A 42 -17.64 36.04 -3.45
CA THR A 42 -19.07 36.22 -3.79
C THR A 42 -20.03 35.77 -2.68
N ALA A 43 -19.51 35.16 -1.62
CA ALA A 43 -20.29 34.57 -0.53
C ALA A 43 -20.44 35.50 0.70
N GLU A 44 -20.21 36.81 0.55
CA GLU A 44 -20.41 37.77 1.64
C GLU A 44 -21.89 37.82 2.05
N GLY A 45 -22.21 37.25 3.21
CA GLY A 45 -23.52 37.34 3.86
C GLY A 45 -24.42 36.10 3.79
N ALA A 46 -24.05 35.06 3.05
CA ALA A 46 -24.82 33.82 2.98
C ALA A 46 -24.17 32.70 3.83
N THR A 47 -24.87 32.19 4.83
CA THR A 47 -24.41 31.00 5.56
C THR A 47 -24.54 29.76 4.68
N ILE A 48 -23.48 28.96 4.59
CA ILE A 48 -23.48 27.70 3.84
C ILE A 48 -23.81 26.59 4.85
N PHE A 49 -24.99 25.96 4.72
CA PHE A 49 -25.55 25.00 5.69
C PHE A 49 -25.61 25.52 7.14
N GLY A 50 -25.85 26.83 7.33
CA GLY A 50 -25.91 27.46 8.65
C GLY A 50 -24.55 27.68 9.31
N LEU A 51 -23.44 27.38 8.61
CA LEU A 51 -22.08 27.67 9.04
C LEU A 51 -21.49 28.84 8.25
N ASP A 52 -20.48 29.47 8.86
CA ASP A 52 -19.68 30.52 8.22
C ASP A 52 -18.99 29.97 6.96
N PRO A 53 -19.12 30.63 5.79
CA PRO A 53 -18.41 30.29 4.56
C PRO A 53 -16.92 29.98 4.75
N MET A 54 -16.19 30.70 5.61
CA MET A 54 -14.76 30.42 5.83
C MET A 54 -14.52 29.00 6.35
N ILE A 55 -15.35 28.52 7.28
CA ILE A 55 -15.22 27.18 7.86
C ILE A 55 -15.55 26.11 6.81
N MET A 56 -16.61 26.32 6.03
CA MET A 56 -17.02 25.36 5.00
C MET A 56 -16.01 25.24 3.86
N TYR A 57 -15.48 26.36 3.38
CA TYR A 57 -14.45 26.37 2.34
C TYR A 57 -13.11 25.81 2.86
N GLY A 58 -12.75 26.11 4.11
CA GLY A 58 -11.59 25.51 4.78
C GLY A 58 -11.73 23.98 4.89
N ALA A 59 -12.87 23.50 5.39
CA ALA A 59 -13.17 22.08 5.47
C ALA A 59 -13.21 21.41 4.10
N GLY A 60 -13.78 22.07 3.09
CA GLY A 60 -13.80 21.60 1.70
C GLY A 60 -12.39 21.46 1.11
N THR A 61 -11.50 22.40 1.39
CA THR A 61 -10.09 22.35 0.94
C THR A 61 -9.34 21.20 1.58
N VAL A 62 -9.50 21.00 2.90
CA VAL A 62 -8.92 19.85 3.61
C VAL A 62 -9.51 18.54 3.09
N GLY A 63 -10.81 18.50 2.80
CA GLY A 63 -11.48 17.36 2.16
C GLY A 63 -10.90 17.05 0.78
N ALA A 64 -10.66 18.06 -0.06
CA ALA A 64 -10.04 17.89 -1.37
C ALA A 64 -8.61 17.35 -1.28
N MET A 65 -7.83 17.80 -0.29
CA MET A 65 -6.50 17.24 0.00
C MET A 65 -6.60 15.75 0.40
N ALA A 66 -7.52 15.40 1.30
CA ALA A 66 -7.73 14.02 1.75
C ALA A 66 -8.17 13.10 0.60
N LEU A 67 -9.03 13.58 -0.30
CA LEU A 67 -9.41 12.86 -1.51
C LEU A 67 -8.20 12.66 -2.44
N GLY A 68 -7.38 13.69 -2.63
CA GLY A 68 -6.13 13.58 -3.38
C GLY A 68 -5.20 12.51 -2.82
N TYR A 69 -5.06 12.44 -1.49
CA TYR A 69 -4.30 11.40 -0.80
C TYR A 69 -4.82 9.99 -1.09
N LEU A 70 -6.14 9.78 -1.08
CA LEU A 70 -6.77 8.49 -1.34
C LEU A 70 -6.65 8.04 -2.80
N VAL A 71 -6.72 8.98 -3.75
CA VAL A 71 -6.62 8.70 -5.19
C VAL A 71 -5.17 8.50 -5.65
N GLY A 72 -4.20 9.06 -4.91
CA GLY A 72 -2.78 9.01 -5.23
C GLY A 72 -2.23 7.62 -5.59
N PRO A 73 -2.41 6.59 -4.76
CA PRO A 73 -1.94 5.23 -5.02
C PRO A 73 -2.44 4.62 -6.34
N ALA A 74 -3.69 4.91 -6.71
CA ALA A 74 -4.28 4.43 -7.95
C ALA A 74 -3.57 5.07 -9.16
N ILE A 75 -3.34 6.39 -9.11
CA ILE A 75 -2.57 7.11 -10.13
C ILE A 75 -1.12 6.61 -10.18
N GLY A 76 -0.49 6.31 -9.04
CA GLY A 76 0.85 5.73 -9.01
C GLY A 76 0.95 4.38 -9.71
N ASN A 77 -0.05 3.52 -9.52
CA ASN A 77 -0.09 2.22 -10.19
C ASN A 77 -0.30 2.35 -11.70
N THR A 78 -1.15 3.27 -12.16
CA THR A 78 -1.36 3.49 -13.60
C THR A 78 -0.08 4.05 -14.25
N VAL A 79 0.56 5.05 -13.65
CA VAL A 79 1.83 5.60 -14.14
C VAL A 79 2.93 4.54 -14.17
N PHE A 80 3.00 3.66 -13.16
CA PHE A 80 3.93 2.54 -13.16
C PHE A 80 3.68 1.59 -14.33
N SER A 81 2.42 1.23 -14.60
CA SER A 81 2.07 0.34 -15.73
C SER A 81 2.40 0.95 -17.09
N LEU A 82 2.27 2.27 -17.25
CA LEU A 82 2.58 3.00 -18.48
C LEU A 82 4.08 3.13 -18.72
N THR A 83 4.87 3.37 -17.66
CA THR A 83 6.33 3.51 -17.74
C THR A 83 7.05 2.17 -17.91
N HIS A 84 6.46 1.07 -17.42
CA HIS A 84 7.02 -0.28 -17.51
C HIS A 84 6.14 -1.22 -18.36
N PRO A 85 5.84 -0.88 -19.63
CA PRO A 85 4.87 -1.62 -20.43
C PRO A 85 5.37 -3.03 -20.76
N LYS A 86 6.68 -3.23 -20.92
CA LYS A 86 7.27 -4.57 -21.17
C LYS A 86 7.07 -5.55 -20.01
N LEU A 87 6.87 -5.04 -18.79
CA LEU A 87 6.66 -5.84 -17.59
C LEU A 87 5.18 -6.01 -17.27
N SER A 88 4.36 -5.01 -17.60
CA SER A 88 2.94 -4.96 -17.26
C SER A 88 1.99 -5.41 -18.39
N LYS A 89 2.44 -5.41 -19.65
CA LYS A 89 1.62 -5.84 -20.80
C LYS A 89 1.88 -7.31 -21.13
N GLY A 90 0.84 -7.98 -21.64
CA GLY A 90 0.83 -9.40 -21.96
C GLY A 90 -0.29 -10.13 -21.22
N ASN A 91 -0.67 -11.31 -21.70
CA ASN A 91 -1.62 -12.20 -21.04
C ASN A 91 -1.02 -13.63 -20.97
N PRO A 92 -0.42 -14.05 -19.85
CA PRO A 92 -0.12 -13.29 -18.63
C PRO A 92 1.10 -12.37 -18.78
N SER A 93 1.15 -11.28 -18.01
CA SER A 93 2.33 -10.41 -17.99
C SER A 93 3.53 -11.10 -17.32
N PRO A 94 4.79 -10.81 -17.72
CA PRO A 94 5.96 -11.40 -17.06
C PRO A 94 6.02 -11.14 -15.55
N LEU A 95 5.50 -9.99 -15.10
CA LEU A 95 5.39 -9.66 -13.69
C LEU A 95 4.38 -10.54 -12.98
N GLU A 96 3.22 -10.79 -13.60
CA GLU A 96 2.16 -11.62 -13.05
C GLU A 96 2.58 -13.09 -12.92
N VAL A 97 3.33 -13.62 -13.90
CA VAL A 97 3.89 -14.98 -13.82
C VAL A 97 4.77 -15.10 -12.57
N MET A 98 5.67 -14.14 -12.35
CA MET A 98 6.54 -14.12 -11.18
C MET A 98 5.78 -13.88 -9.87
N ASP A 99 4.72 -13.05 -9.88
CA ASP A 99 3.85 -12.85 -8.72
C ASP A 99 3.15 -14.16 -8.30
N ARG A 100 2.67 -14.94 -9.28
CA ARG A 100 2.08 -16.26 -9.04
C ARG A 100 3.11 -17.25 -8.48
N GLU A 101 4.29 -17.33 -9.09
CA GLU A 101 5.37 -18.19 -8.58
C GLU A 101 5.81 -17.80 -7.17
N PHE A 102 5.93 -16.50 -6.91
CA PHE A 102 6.26 -15.99 -5.58
C PHE A 102 5.19 -16.38 -4.56
N PHE A 103 3.91 -16.18 -4.89
CA PHE A 103 2.81 -16.56 -4.01
C PHE A 103 2.81 -18.06 -3.69
N THR A 104 3.02 -18.93 -4.69
CA THR A 104 3.15 -20.37 -4.49
C THR A 104 4.29 -20.69 -3.53
N ARG A 105 5.47 -20.08 -3.72
CA ARG A 105 6.62 -20.30 -2.84
C ARG A 105 6.40 -19.84 -1.40
N ILE A 106 5.66 -18.75 -1.20
CA ILE A 106 5.27 -18.26 0.14
C ILE A 106 4.25 -19.19 0.77
N LYS A 107 3.22 -19.60 0.02
CA LYS A 107 2.17 -20.51 0.49
C LYS A 107 2.75 -21.84 1.01
N GLU A 108 3.76 -22.38 0.32
CA GLU A 108 4.43 -23.63 0.70
C GLU A 108 5.33 -23.52 1.94
N ARG A 109 5.83 -22.32 2.25
CA ARG A 109 6.88 -22.12 3.28
C ARG A 109 6.45 -21.26 4.47
N ARG A 110 5.22 -20.76 4.46
CA ARG A 110 4.64 -20.00 5.57
C ARG A 110 4.27 -20.95 6.71
N ALA A 111 4.43 -20.47 7.94
CA ALA A 111 3.98 -21.17 9.12
C ALA A 111 2.43 -21.24 9.16
N ASP A 112 1.92 -22.26 9.85
CA ASP A 112 0.48 -22.46 10.07
C ASP A 112 -0.10 -21.32 10.93
N PRO A 113 -1.09 -20.57 10.42
CA PRO A 113 -1.67 -19.44 11.15
C PRO A 113 -2.59 -19.88 12.30
N SER A 114 -2.99 -21.16 12.36
CA SER A 114 -3.89 -21.66 13.40
C SER A 114 -3.25 -21.64 14.79
N ARG A 115 -1.91 -21.69 14.86
CA ARG A 115 -1.15 -21.80 16.11
C ARG A 115 -0.67 -20.46 16.67
N GLN A 116 -1.33 -19.37 16.28
CA GLN A 116 -1.00 -18.03 16.75
C GLN A 116 -1.60 -17.74 18.12
N SER A 117 -0.84 -17.02 18.94
CA SER A 117 -1.29 -16.54 20.25
C SER A 117 -0.97 -15.06 20.41
N VAL A 118 -1.66 -14.37 21.33
CA VAL A 118 -1.43 -12.95 21.61
C VAL A 118 0.03 -12.69 22.03
N ASN A 119 0.63 -13.63 22.75
CA ASN A 119 2.03 -13.55 23.21
C ASN A 119 3.04 -13.96 22.13
N ASN A 120 2.61 -14.64 21.07
CA ASN A 120 3.45 -15.06 19.95
C ASN A 120 2.75 -14.79 18.61
N PRO A 121 2.73 -13.51 18.16
CA PRO A 121 2.09 -13.14 16.91
C PRO A 121 2.79 -13.82 15.74
N ALA A 122 2.01 -14.22 14.73
CA ALA A 122 2.54 -14.87 13.55
C ALA A 122 3.49 -13.93 12.76
N PRO A 123 4.59 -14.47 12.20
CA PRO A 123 5.44 -13.72 11.27
C PRO A 123 4.65 -13.34 10.00
N ASP A 124 5.21 -12.45 9.18
CA ASP A 124 4.60 -11.94 7.94
C ASP A 124 4.01 -13.07 7.09
N TYR A 125 2.69 -13.21 7.09
CA TYR A 125 1.99 -14.36 6.50
C TYR A 125 1.98 -14.36 4.96
N TYR A 126 1.93 -13.16 4.37
CA TYR A 126 1.83 -12.97 2.92
C TYR A 126 3.19 -12.62 2.28
N GLY A 127 4.24 -12.49 3.08
CA GLY A 127 5.55 -12.04 2.60
C GLY A 127 5.49 -10.64 2.01
N GLU A 128 4.65 -9.75 2.57
CA GLU A 128 4.46 -8.38 2.10
C GLU A 128 5.77 -7.58 2.17
N LYS A 129 6.59 -7.84 3.18
CA LYS A 129 7.85 -7.11 3.43
C LYS A 129 9.02 -7.62 2.59
N ILE A 130 8.81 -8.65 1.76
CA ILE A 130 9.87 -9.29 0.98
C ILE A 130 10.11 -8.49 -0.32
N VAL A 131 11.15 -7.65 -0.27
CA VAL A 131 11.58 -6.77 -1.37
C VAL A 131 12.99 -7.07 -1.87
N SER A 132 13.67 -8.05 -1.30
CA SER A 132 15.02 -8.46 -1.68
C SER A 132 15.27 -9.94 -1.34
N LEU A 133 16.28 -10.55 -1.96
CA LEU A 133 16.66 -11.94 -1.68
C LEU A 133 17.11 -12.13 -0.22
N GLN A 134 17.76 -11.12 0.36
CA GLN A 134 18.15 -11.15 1.77
C GLN A 134 16.92 -11.12 2.68
N ALA A 135 15.93 -10.28 2.37
CA ALA A 135 14.66 -10.24 3.10
C ALA A 135 13.92 -11.57 2.98
N TYR A 136 13.94 -12.21 1.81
CA TYR A 136 13.35 -13.54 1.63
C TYR A 136 14.04 -14.61 2.50
N ARG A 137 15.38 -14.64 2.54
CA ARG A 137 16.12 -15.58 3.40
C ARG A 137 15.85 -15.33 4.88
N ARG A 138 15.73 -14.06 5.30
CA ARG A 138 15.37 -13.69 6.67
C ARG A 138 13.96 -14.18 6.99
N TRP A 139 13.01 -13.90 6.11
CA TRP A 139 11.63 -14.37 6.24
C TRP A 139 11.56 -15.90 6.44
N LEU A 140 12.30 -16.68 5.66
CA LEU A 140 12.37 -18.14 5.84
C LEU A 140 12.90 -18.56 7.22
N LYS A 141 13.87 -17.82 7.77
CA LYS A 141 14.38 -18.08 9.12
C LYS A 141 13.33 -17.73 10.17
N ASP A 142 12.61 -16.63 9.98
CA ASP A 142 11.56 -16.17 10.89
C ASP A 142 10.39 -17.18 10.93
N GLN A 143 9.97 -17.71 9.78
CA GLN A 143 8.95 -18.78 9.70
C GLN A 143 9.38 -20.03 10.49
N LYS A 144 10.59 -20.54 10.24
CA LYS A 144 11.12 -21.71 10.97
C LYS A 144 11.34 -21.45 12.46
N ALA A 145 11.74 -20.23 12.83
CA ALA A 145 11.89 -19.86 14.23
C ALA A 145 10.52 -19.85 14.94
N TYR A 146 9.49 -19.35 14.26
CA TYR A 146 8.12 -19.38 14.76
C TYR A 146 7.60 -20.81 14.93
N GLU A 147 7.75 -21.67 13.90
CA GLU A 147 7.33 -23.07 13.98
C GLU A 147 7.98 -23.81 15.16
N ARG A 148 9.27 -23.60 15.40
CA ARG A 148 9.96 -24.19 16.56
C ARG A 148 9.45 -23.66 17.89
N LYS A 149 9.20 -22.35 18.00
CA LYS A 149 8.63 -21.75 19.21
C LYS A 149 7.25 -22.33 19.52
N VAL A 150 6.42 -22.49 18.49
CA VAL A 150 5.09 -23.09 18.62
C VAL A 150 5.21 -24.57 18.99
N ALA A 151 6.09 -25.33 18.35
CA ALA A 151 6.27 -26.76 18.65
C ALA A 151 6.77 -27.02 20.07
N HIS A 152 7.59 -26.13 20.64
CA HIS A 152 8.13 -26.27 22.00
C HIS A 152 7.28 -25.56 23.08
N GLY A 153 6.34 -24.71 22.69
CA GLY A 153 5.60 -23.82 23.60
C GLY A 153 4.14 -24.22 23.85
N VAL A 154 3.71 -25.39 23.40
CA VAL A 154 2.36 -25.92 23.65
C VAL A 154 2.47 -26.98 24.74
N PRO A 155 1.98 -26.76 25.98
CA PRO A 155 1.51 -27.86 26.79
C PRO A 155 0.40 -28.56 26.00
N GLU A 156 0.48 -29.88 25.85
CA GLU A 156 -0.66 -30.65 25.37
C GLU A 156 -1.80 -30.46 26.39
N ASP A 157 -2.77 -29.61 26.07
CA ASP A 157 -3.96 -29.45 26.90
C ASP A 157 -4.81 -30.73 26.77
N GLU A 158 -4.87 -31.48 27.87
CA GLU A 158 -5.85 -32.54 28.21
C GLU A 158 -7.29 -32.00 28.27
#